data_AF-A0A2S5LD13-F1
#
_entry.id   AF-A0A2S5LD13-F1
#
_cell.length_a   1.000
_cell.length_b   1.000
_cell.length_c   1.000
_cell.angle_alpha   90.00
_cell.angle_beta   90.00
_cell.angle_gamma   90.00
#
_symmetry.space_group_name_H-M   'P 1'
#
loop_
_entity.id
_entity.type
_entity.pdbx_description
1 polymer ?
#
loop_
_entity_poly.entity_id
_entity_poly.type
_entity_poly.pdbx_seq_one_letter_code
_entity_poly.pdbx_strand_id
1 'polypeptide(L)' 'MDPASLALAEKSAPRYTSYPTAPHFSKSIGDGDARAWLANLEPSASLSLYFHVPFCTAICAYCGCHTKAVRQ' A
#
# COMPACT_ATOMS: atom_id res chain seq x y z
N MET A 1 19.29 17.40 -17.51
CA MET A 1 17.92 17.77 -17.10
C MET A 1 17.81 19.27 -17.16
N ASP A 2 16.69 19.80 -17.63
CA ASP A 2 16.41 21.24 -17.59
C ASP A 2 16.30 21.71 -16.11
N PRO A 3 16.86 22.87 -15.74
CA PRO A 3 16.81 23.41 -14.38
C PRO A 3 15.40 23.50 -13.77
N ALA A 4 14.38 23.84 -14.56
CA ALA A 4 13.01 23.94 -14.05
C ALA A 4 12.43 22.56 -13.69
N SER A 5 12.80 21.53 -14.46
CA SER A 5 12.44 20.14 -14.18
C SER A 5 13.06 19.61 -12.88
N LEU A 6 14.30 20.01 -12.57
CA LEU A 6 14.96 19.64 -11.31
C LEU A 6 14.27 20.29 -10.10
N ALA A 7 13.96 21.58 -10.20
CA ALA A 7 13.26 22.32 -9.15
C ALA A 7 11.87 21.74 -8.83
N LEU A 8 11.22 21.07 -9.78
CA LEU A 8 9.97 20.34 -9.55
C LEU A 8 10.21 18.99 -8.86
N ALA A 9 11.22 18.24 -9.29
CA ALA A 9 11.53 16.92 -8.75
C ALA A 9 12.00 16.93 -7.29
N GLU A 10 12.61 18.03 -6.85
CA GLU A 10 13.08 18.20 -5.46
C GLU A 10 11.98 18.64 -4.48
N LYS A 11 10.78 18.96 -4.96
CA LYS A 11 9.66 19.33 -4.07
C LYS A 11 9.16 18.12 -3.29
N SER A 12 8.86 18.34 -2.01
CA SER A 12 8.13 17.36 -1.21
C SER A 12 6.75 17.11 -1.83
N ALA A 13 6.54 15.89 -2.33
CA ALA A 13 5.28 15.44 -2.90
C ALA A 13 4.77 14.20 -2.15
N PRO A 14 3.45 13.97 -2.09
CA PRO A 14 2.90 12.74 -1.55
C PRO A 14 3.44 11.53 -2.31
N ARG A 15 3.80 10.48 -1.58
CA ARG A 15 4.12 9.19 -2.18
C ARG A 15 2.81 8.51 -2.59
N TYR A 16 2.55 8.40 -3.88
CA TYR A 16 1.39 7.68 -4.41
C TYR A 16 1.71 6.20 -4.59
N THR A 17 1.31 5.37 -3.62
CA THR A 17 1.45 3.90 -3.69
C THR A 17 0.23 3.23 -4.33
N SER A 18 -0.90 3.92 -4.40
CA SER A 18 -2.15 3.48 -5.02
C SER A 18 -3.01 4.70 -5.41
N TYR A 19 -4.03 4.47 -6.23
CA TYR A 19 -5.06 5.48 -6.51
C TYR A 19 -6.44 4.81 -6.61
N PRO A 20 -7.47 5.29 -5.86
CA PRO A 20 -7.36 6.26 -4.77
C PRO A 20 -6.43 5.82 -3.64
N THR A 21 -5.93 6.78 -2.86
CA THR A 21 -5.00 6.50 -1.74
C THR A 21 -5.75 5.98 -0.51
N ALA A 22 -5.01 5.40 0.45
CA ALA A 22 -5.57 4.80 1.68
C ALA A 22 -6.50 5.73 2.50
N PRO A 23 -6.30 7.06 2.58
CA PRO A 23 -7.25 7.97 3.25
C PRO A 23 -8.68 7.94 2.69
N HIS A 24 -8.88 7.40 1.48
CA HIS A 24 -10.22 7.21 0.90
C HIS A 24 -10.87 5.89 1.31
N PHE A 25 -10.19 5.04 2.08
CA PHE A 25 -10.80 3.81 2.58
C PHE A 25 -11.94 4.16 3.55
N SER A 26 -13.05 3.47 3.39
CA SER A 26 -14.23 3.67 4.22
C SER A 26 -14.90 2.33 4.52
N LYS A 27 -15.80 2.33 5.52
CA LYS A 27 -16.61 1.16 5.86
C LYS A 27 -17.76 0.90 4.87
N SER A 28 -17.90 1.69 3.81
CA SER A 28 -18.95 1.51 2.80
C SER A 28 -18.70 0.30 1.91
N ILE A 29 -17.44 -0.15 1.78
CA ILE A 29 -17.05 -1.34 1.04
C ILE A 29 -16.93 -2.50 2.02
N GLY A 30 -17.64 -3.59 1.75
CA GLY A 30 -17.65 -4.78 2.60
C GLY A 30 -17.43 -6.08 1.83
N ASP A 31 -17.65 -7.19 2.53
CA ASP A 31 -17.49 -8.54 2.00
C ASP A 31 -18.30 -8.82 0.73
N GLY A 32 -19.50 -8.25 0.62
CA GLY A 32 -20.38 -8.43 -0.55
C GLY A 32 -19.77 -7.85 -1.82
N ASP A 33 -19.25 -6.62 -1.73
CA ASP A 33 -18.57 -5.93 -2.83
C ASP A 33 -17.34 -6.72 -3.27
N ALA A 34 -16.50 -7.15 -2.31
CA ALA A 34 -15.29 -7.90 -2.58
C ALA A 34 -15.59 -9.23 -3.30
N ARG A 35 -16.61 -9.99 -2.85
CA ARG A 35 -17.02 -11.24 -3.51
C ARG A 35 -17.52 -10.99 -4.93
N ALA A 36 -18.34 -9.95 -5.14
CA ALA A 36 -18.84 -9.60 -6.46
C ALA A 36 -17.70 -9.22 -7.42
N TRP A 37 -16.73 -8.43 -6.97
CA TRP A 37 -15.57 -8.06 -7.77
C TRP A 37 -14.71 -9.27 -8.15
N LEU A 38 -14.46 -10.18 -7.20
CA LEU A 38 -13.70 -11.41 -7.48
C LEU A 38 -14.45 -12.33 -8.45
N ALA A 39 -15.78 -12.45 -8.33
CA ALA A 39 -16.60 -13.26 -9.24
C ALA A 39 -16.64 -12.70 -10.67
N ASN A 40 -16.41 -11.41 -10.84
CA ASN A 40 -16.38 -10.73 -12.14
C ASN A 40 -15.00 -10.76 -12.81
N LEU A 41 -13.98 -11.38 -12.20
CA LEU A 41 -12.68 -11.56 -12.83
C LEU A 41 -12.76 -12.62 -13.93
N GLU A 42 -12.02 -12.41 -15.02
CA GLU A 42 -11.85 -13.42 -16.05
C GLU A 42 -11.25 -14.71 -15.46
N PRO A 43 -11.70 -15.91 -15.85
CA PRO A 43 -11.15 -17.16 -15.36
C PRO A 43 -9.64 -17.32 -15.59
N SER A 44 -9.08 -16.60 -16.57
CA SER A 44 -7.65 -16.59 -16.90
C SER A 44 -6.86 -15.50 -16.17
N ALA A 45 -7.46 -14.77 -15.23
CA ALA A 45 -6.76 -13.73 -14.48
C ALA A 45 -5.62 -14.33 -13.62
N SER A 46 -4.45 -13.69 -13.66
CA SER A 46 -3.31 -14.11 -12.84
C SER A 46 -3.52 -13.73 -11.37
N LEU A 47 -3.23 -14.68 -10.47
CA LEU A 47 -3.28 -14.45 -9.04
C LEU A 47 -1.92 -14.02 -8.49
N SER A 48 -1.89 -12.91 -7.75
CA SER A 48 -0.75 -12.50 -6.93
C SER A 48 -1.15 -12.55 -5.46
N LEU A 49 -0.32 -13.20 -4.63
CA LEU A 49 -0.57 -13.37 -3.21
C LEU A 49 0.38 -12.50 -2.38
N TYR A 50 -0.17 -11.74 -1.45
CA TYR A 50 0.58 -10.93 -0.50
C TYR A 50 0.42 -11.49 0.92
N PHE A 51 1.53 -11.77 1.58
CA PHE A 51 1.57 -12.16 2.98
C PHE A 51 2.32 -11.10 3.80
N HIS A 52 1.65 -10.57 4.82
CA HIS A 52 2.26 -9.58 5.70
C HIS A 52 2.97 -10.27 6.88
N VAL A 53 4.27 -10.06 7.03
CA VAL A 53 5.08 -10.58 8.15
C VAL A 53 5.51 -9.41 9.05
N PRO A 54 4.75 -9.09 10.11
CA PRO A 54 4.95 -7.87 10.91
C PRO A 54 5.95 -8.09 12.05
N PHE A 55 6.98 -8.90 11.86
CA PHE A 55 7.84 -9.37 12.94
C PHE A 55 9.28 -8.93 12.75
N CYS A 56 9.78 -8.11 13.67
CA CYS A 56 11.18 -7.68 13.70
C CYS A 56 11.84 -8.12 15.01
N THR A 57 13.12 -8.51 14.93
CA THR A 57 13.94 -8.79 16.13
C THR A 57 14.13 -7.54 16.99
N ALA A 58 14.29 -6.38 16.35
CA ALA A 58 14.34 -5.06 16.97
C ALA A 58 13.72 -4.03 16.02
N ILE A 59 13.16 -2.94 16.56
CA ILE A 59 12.56 -1.86 15.77
C ILE A 59 13.63 -0.79 15.50
N CYS A 60 13.85 -0.47 14.23
CA CYS A 60 14.73 0.62 13.83
C CYS A 60 14.08 1.97 14.14
N ALA A 61 14.87 2.96 14.57
CA ALA A 61 14.37 4.30 14.92
C ALA A 61 13.69 5.04 13.74
N TYR A 62 14.08 4.71 12.50
CA TYR A 62 13.52 5.30 11.28
C TYR A 62 12.34 4.50 10.69
N CYS A 63 11.93 3.39 11.31
CA CYS A 63 10.97 2.47 10.71
C CYS A 63 9.54 3.05 10.73
N GLY A 64 8.95 3.23 9.54
CA GLY A 64 7.55 3.62 9.35
C GLY A 64 6.65 2.47 8.87
N CYS A 65 7.11 1.23 8.93
CA CYS A 65 6.36 0.06 8.46
C CYS A 65 5.32 -0.39 9.48
N HIS A 66 4.26 -1.07 9.01
CA HIS A 66 3.38 -1.84 9.90
C HIS A 66 4.14 -3.07 10.39
N THR A 67 4.71 -3.01 11.60
CA THR A 67 5.52 -4.09 12.17
C THR A 67 5.55 -4.02 13.70
N LYS A 68 6.01 -5.10 14.35
CA LYS A 68 6.09 -5.27 15.81
C LYS A 68 7.36 -6.01 16.22
N ALA A 69 7.85 -5.71 17.43
CA ALA A 69 8.95 -6.45 18.04
C ALA A 69 8.44 -7.80 18.58
N VAL A 70 9.17 -8.89 18.31
CA VAL A 70 8.76 -10.25 18.71
C VAL A 70 9.11 -10.62 20.16
N ARG A 71 9.98 -9.87 20.83
CA ARG A 71 10.37 -10.07 22.23
C ARG A 71 10.03 -8.79 22.99
N GLN A 72 8.92 -8.80 23.70
CA GLN A 72 8.56 -7.80 24.71
C GLN A 72 8.59 -8.44 26.08
#